data_AF-A0A6G4X384-F1
#
_entry.id   AF-A0A6G4X384-F1
#
_cell.length_a   1.000
_cell.length_b   1.000
_cell.length_c   1.000
_cell.angle_alpha   90.00
_cell.angle_beta   90.00
_cell.angle_gamma   90.00
#
_symmetry.space_group_name_H-M   'P 1'
#
loop_
_entity.id
_entity.type
_entity.pdbx_description
1 polymer ?
#
loop_
_entity_poly.entity_id
_entity_poly.type
_entity_poly.pdbx_seq_one_letter_code
_entity_poly.pdbx_strand_id
1 'polypeptide(L)'
;LAGASGQTVFVESTAGVGDGARTGLASVVTGLGFALCLFLTPLAQIIPPQVAAAALVVIGAMMMTNAAHIDWSDPAVSAPVFLTTVLMPFAYSITAGIAAGVISYVMIRAVQGKFREPGWLMWVLAAVFLAYFALGPIEHWLGVE
;
A
#
# COMPACT_ATOMS: atom_id res chain seq x y z
N LEU A 1 -1.85 20.57 -10.63
CA LEU A 1 -2.83 21.42 -9.91
C LEU A 1 -3.88 20.61 -9.13
N ALA A 2 -4.05 19.32 -9.39
CA ALA A 2 -4.66 18.37 -8.45
C ALA A 2 -3.76 17.12 -8.40
N GLY A 3 -2.60 17.25 -7.77
CA GLY A 3 -1.71 16.11 -7.51
C GLY A 3 -1.90 15.68 -6.06
N ALA A 4 -2.44 14.50 -5.84
CA ALA A 4 -2.49 13.87 -4.52
C ALA A 4 -1.77 12.52 -4.62
N SER A 5 -1.00 12.16 -3.60
CA SER A 5 -0.46 10.81 -3.47
C SER A 5 -1.63 9.81 -3.35
N GLY A 6 -1.42 8.57 -3.82
CA GLY A 6 -2.43 7.51 -3.67
C GLY A 6 -2.88 7.41 -2.22
N GLN A 7 -4.18 7.61 -1.97
CA GLN A 7 -4.75 7.53 -0.63
C GLN A 7 -5.16 6.09 -0.35
N THR A 8 -4.53 5.46 0.64
CA THR A 8 -4.99 4.17 1.17
C THR A 8 -6.16 4.39 2.11
N VAL A 9 -7.18 3.52 2.02
CA VAL A 9 -8.34 3.54 2.92
C VAL A 9 -7.84 3.20 4.34
N PHE A 10 -7.88 4.19 5.25
CA PHE A 10 -7.40 4.04 6.62
C PHE A 10 -8.34 3.18 7.48
N VAL A 11 -7.76 2.57 8.52
CA VAL A 11 -8.44 1.78 9.55
C VAL A 11 -9.59 2.55 10.24
N GLU A 12 -9.54 3.88 10.29
CA GLU A 12 -10.62 4.70 10.83
C GLU A 12 -11.93 4.60 10.02
N SER A 13 -11.86 4.34 8.71
CA SER A 13 -13.07 4.05 7.93
C SER A 13 -13.69 2.71 8.34
N THR A 14 -12.90 1.73 8.79
CA THR A 14 -13.45 0.47 9.30
C THR A 14 -14.14 0.61 10.66
N ALA A 15 -13.64 1.51 11.52
CA ALA A 15 -14.32 1.85 12.78
C ALA A 15 -15.66 2.55 12.52
N GLY A 16 -15.70 3.49 11.57
CA GLY A 16 -16.95 4.16 11.17
C GLY A 16 -18.01 3.21 10.64
N VAL A 17 -17.63 2.18 9.87
CA VAL A 17 -18.55 1.12 9.44
C VAL A 17 -19.03 0.27 10.62
N GLY A 18 -18.16 0.01 11.61
CA GLY A 18 -18.50 -0.68 12.86
C GLY A 18 -19.55 0.06 13.70
N ASP A 19 -19.49 1.38 13.73
CA ASP A 19 -20.46 2.26 14.41
C ASP A 19 -21.72 2.56 13.56
N GLY A 20 -21.89 1.90 12.41
CA GLY A 20 -23.11 1.94 11.62
C GLY A 20 -23.10 2.87 10.40
N ALA A 21 -21.95 3.41 9.99
CA ALA A 21 -21.83 4.16 8.74
C ALA A 21 -22.01 3.23 7.53
N ARG A 22 -23.19 3.27 6.88
CA ARG A 22 -23.54 2.40 5.74
C ARG A 22 -23.83 3.11 4.42
N THR A 23 -23.99 4.44 4.43
CA THR A 23 -24.51 5.21 3.28
C THR A 23 -23.44 6.06 2.57
N GLY A 24 -22.17 5.96 2.96
CA GLY A 24 -21.08 6.80 2.43
C GLY A 24 -21.14 8.27 2.86
N LEU A 25 -22.24 8.71 3.47
CA LEU A 25 -22.41 10.07 3.99
C LEU A 25 -21.33 10.43 5.02
N ALA A 26 -20.94 9.47 5.86
CA ALA A 26 -19.83 9.64 6.80
C ALA A 26 -18.51 10.01 6.08
N SER A 27 -18.18 9.31 4.98
CA SER A 27 -16.98 9.61 4.19
C SER A 27 -17.05 11.00 3.55
N VAL A 28 -18.23 11.43 3.09
CA VAL A 28 -18.43 12.77 2.53
C VAL A 28 -18.26 13.85 3.59
N VAL A 29 -18.87 13.68 4.77
CA VAL A 29 -18.76 14.63 5.88
C VAL A 29 -17.32 14.72 6.38
N THR A 30 -16.65 13.57 6.56
CA THR A 30 -15.22 13.53 6.93
C THR A 30 -14.35 14.20 5.87
N GLY A 31 -14.58 13.92 4.59
CA GLY A 31 -13.86 14.58 3.49
C GLY A 31 -14.07 16.09 3.45
N LEU A 32 -15.30 16.56 3.71
CA LEU A 32 -15.62 17.98 3.79
C LEU A 32 -14.97 18.65 5.00
N GLY A 33 -14.92 17.95 6.15
CA GLY A 33 -14.15 18.38 7.32
C GLY A 33 -12.65 18.51 7.02
N PHE A 34 -12.04 17.52 6.36
CA PHE A 34 -10.65 17.60 5.92
C PHE A 34 -10.41 18.73 4.92
N ALA A 35 -11.35 18.99 4.01
CA ALA A 35 -11.27 20.13 3.09
C ALA A 35 -11.31 21.47 3.84
N LEU A 36 -12.14 21.60 4.89
CA LEU A 36 -12.16 22.77 5.76
C LEU A 36 -10.84 22.92 6.55
N CYS A 37 -10.25 21.81 6.99
CA CYS A 37 -8.94 21.82 7.64
C CYS A 37 -7.82 22.38 6.75
N LEU A 38 -7.96 22.38 5.42
CA LEU A 38 -6.97 23.00 4.53
C LEU A 38 -6.83 24.51 4.78
N PHE A 39 -7.90 25.20 5.20
CA PHE A 39 -7.81 26.62 5.60
C PHE A 39 -7.11 26.79 6.95
N LEU A 40 -7.10 25.75 7.79
CA LEU A 40 -6.40 25.70 9.07
C LEU A 40 -4.98 25.13 8.96
N THR A 41 -4.50 24.82 7.75
CA THR A 41 -3.10 24.40 7.50
C THR A 41 -2.05 25.26 8.22
N PRO A 42 -2.12 26.61 8.29
CA PRO A 42 -1.13 27.39 9.03
C PRO A 42 -1.08 27.08 10.54
N LEU A 43 -2.19 26.65 11.15
CA LEU A 43 -2.20 26.20 12.54
C LEU A 43 -1.50 24.84 12.70
N ALA A 44 -1.66 23.94 11.71
CA ALA A 44 -1.04 22.61 11.74
C ALA A 44 0.50 22.67 11.67
N GLN A 45 1.07 23.72 11.05
CA GLN A 45 2.53 23.93 10.98
C GLN A 45 3.18 24.25 12.33
N ILE A 46 2.39 24.59 13.36
CA ILE A 46 2.90 24.86 14.72
C ILE A 46 3.22 23.54 15.45
N ILE A 47 2.67 22.41 14.98
CA ILE A 47 2.84 21.11 15.63
C ILE A 47 4.28 20.61 15.43
N PRO A 48 5.02 20.31 16.51
CA PRO A 48 6.38 19.79 16.40
C PRO A 48 6.41 18.44 15.67
N PRO A 49 7.41 18.19 14.81
CA PRO A 49 7.50 16.95 14.04
C PRO A 49 7.67 15.71 14.91
N GLN A 50 8.22 15.86 16.12
CA GLN A 50 8.39 14.77 17.09
C GLN A 50 7.03 14.20 17.53
N VAL A 51 5.99 15.04 17.63
CA VAL A 51 4.64 14.60 17.99
C VAL A 51 4.02 13.79 16.85
N ALA A 52 4.21 14.25 15.60
CA ALA A 52 3.76 13.52 14.42
C ALA A 52 4.47 12.16 14.29
N ALA A 53 5.78 12.11 14.53
CA ALA A 53 6.54 10.85 14.51
C ALA A 53 6.03 9.85 15.56
N ALA A 54 5.77 10.30 16.80
CA ALA A 54 5.21 9.45 17.84
C ALA A 54 3.83 8.89 17.45
N ALA A 55 2.96 9.71 16.85
CA ALA A 55 1.68 9.26 16.33
C ALA A 55 1.83 8.21 15.21
N LEU A 56 2.77 8.40 14.28
CA LEU A 56 3.03 7.46 13.18
C LEU A 56 3.52 6.08 13.68
N VAL A 57 4.32 6.04 14.76
CA VAL A 57 4.75 4.77 15.36
C VAL A 57 3.56 3.99 15.93
N VAL A 58 2.65 4.66 16.64
CA VAL A 58 1.44 4.03 17.18
C VAL A 58 0.53 3.54 16.05
N ILE A 59 0.32 4.35 15.02
CA ILE A 59 -0.47 3.97 13.84
C ILE A 59 0.16 2.75 13.14
N GLY A 60 1.47 2.74 12.95
CA GLY A 60 2.19 1.60 12.37
C GLY A 60 2.01 0.32 13.20
N ALA A 61 2.12 0.41 14.53
CA ALA A 61 1.86 -0.71 15.42
C ALA A 61 0.41 -1.22 15.32
N MET A 62 -0.57 -0.31 15.21
CA MET A 62 -1.97 -0.69 14.98
C MET A 62 -2.14 -1.38 13.62
N MET A 63 -1.51 -0.91 12.56
CA MET A 63 -1.60 -1.54 11.24
C MET A 63 -0.96 -2.93 11.20
N MET A 64 0.10 -3.18 11.98
CA MET A 64 0.72 -4.50 12.10
C MET A 64 -0.22 -5.56 12.69
N THR A 65 -1.26 -5.18 13.42
CA THR A 65 -2.27 -6.14 13.89
C THR A 65 -3.00 -6.83 12.74
N ASN A 66 -3.12 -6.18 11.58
CA ASN A 66 -3.71 -6.79 10.39
C ASN A 66 -2.84 -7.92 9.82
N ALA A 67 -1.53 -7.90 10.06
CA ALA A 67 -0.63 -8.97 9.63
C ALA A 67 -0.93 -10.32 10.32
N ALA A 68 -1.64 -10.31 11.45
CA ALA A 68 -2.09 -11.53 12.12
C ALA A 68 -3.16 -12.30 11.34
N HIS A 69 -3.87 -11.65 10.42
CA HIS A 69 -4.90 -12.29 9.58
C HIS A 69 -4.33 -12.94 8.32
N ILE A 70 -3.02 -12.84 8.10
CA ILE A 70 -2.34 -13.47 6.97
C ILE A 70 -2.14 -14.94 7.27
N ASP A 71 -2.43 -15.80 6.29
CA ASP A 71 -2.14 -17.23 6.41
C ASP A 71 -0.64 -17.49 6.26
N TRP A 72 0.05 -17.55 7.40
CA TRP A 72 1.47 -17.83 7.48
C TRP A 72 1.83 -19.30 7.22
N SER A 73 0.82 -20.20 7.17
CA SER A 73 1.05 -21.63 6.95
C SER A 73 1.29 -21.98 5.48
N ASP A 74 0.82 -21.15 4.54
CA ASP A 74 1.05 -21.34 3.11
C ASP A 74 2.31 -20.57 2.64
N PRO A 75 3.38 -21.27 2.21
CA PRO A 75 4.58 -20.64 1.65
C PRO A 75 4.30 -19.76 0.43
N ALA A 76 3.25 -20.05 -0.33
CA ALA A 76 2.87 -19.26 -1.49
C ALA A 76 2.31 -17.88 -1.12
N VAL A 77 1.92 -17.67 0.15
CA VAL A 77 1.43 -16.39 0.66
C VAL A 77 2.48 -15.75 1.57
N SER A 78 3.09 -16.52 2.48
CA SER A 78 4.02 -16.00 3.48
C SER A 78 5.31 -15.46 2.86
N ALA A 79 5.89 -16.11 1.85
CA ALA A 79 7.11 -15.62 1.21
C ALA A 79 6.91 -14.28 0.46
N PRO A 80 5.87 -14.10 -0.38
CA PRO A 80 5.55 -12.81 -0.97
C PRO A 80 5.28 -11.69 0.04
N VAL A 81 4.53 -11.99 1.11
CA VAL A 81 4.22 -11.02 2.18
C VAL A 81 5.48 -10.58 2.90
N PHE A 82 6.35 -11.53 3.24
CA PHE A 82 7.64 -11.24 3.86
C PHE A 82 8.50 -10.36 2.96
N LEU A 83 8.62 -10.72 1.68
CA LEU A 83 9.38 -9.97 0.69
C LEU A 83 8.87 -8.52 0.56
N THR A 84 7.54 -8.35 0.50
CA THR A 84 6.91 -7.03 0.45
C THR A 84 7.26 -6.19 1.68
N THR A 85 7.13 -6.78 2.87
CA THR A 85 7.32 -6.09 4.16
C THR A 85 8.77 -5.66 4.35
N VAL A 86 9.73 -6.48 3.92
CA VAL A 86 11.16 -6.19 4.04
C VAL A 86 11.65 -5.24 2.95
N LEU A 87 11.25 -5.44 1.69
CA LEU A 87 11.77 -4.61 0.61
C LEU A 87 11.27 -3.17 0.65
N MET A 88 10.08 -2.89 1.19
CA MET A 88 9.57 -1.53 1.30
C MET A 88 10.51 -0.59 2.09
N PRO A 89 10.89 -0.89 3.36
CA PRO A 89 11.88 -0.09 4.08
C PRO A 89 13.28 -0.09 3.44
N PHE A 90 13.74 -1.25 2.99
CA PHE A 90 15.12 -1.40 2.50
C PHE A 90 15.36 -0.72 1.15
N ALA A 91 14.35 -0.72 0.27
CA ALA A 91 14.41 -0.04 -1.02
C ALA A 91 13.97 1.43 -0.93
N TYR A 92 13.57 1.91 0.25
CA TYR A 92 12.96 3.23 0.45
C TYR A 92 11.83 3.54 -0.55
N SER A 93 11.12 2.48 -1.01
CA SER A 93 10.13 2.57 -2.07
C SER A 93 9.00 1.59 -1.83
N ILE A 94 7.80 2.14 -1.59
CA ILE A 94 6.57 1.36 -1.43
C ILE A 94 6.31 0.57 -2.72
N THR A 95 6.45 1.22 -3.87
CA THR A 95 6.21 0.62 -5.19
C THR A 95 7.10 -0.59 -5.43
N ALA A 96 8.40 -0.48 -5.15
CA ALA A 96 9.33 -1.59 -5.37
C ALA A 96 9.00 -2.80 -4.49
N GLY A 97 8.64 -2.56 -3.22
CA GLY A 97 8.25 -3.63 -2.30
C GLY A 97 6.96 -4.34 -2.73
N ILE A 98 5.90 -3.58 -3.08
CA ILE A 98 4.64 -4.17 -3.58
C ILE A 98 4.89 -4.96 -4.87
N ALA A 99 5.66 -4.39 -5.80
CA ALA A 99 5.94 -5.01 -7.08
C ALA A 99 6.65 -6.37 -6.91
N ALA A 100 7.69 -6.42 -6.07
CA ALA A 100 8.40 -7.66 -5.78
C ALA A 100 7.49 -8.70 -5.11
N GLY A 101 6.63 -8.29 -4.17
CA GLY A 101 5.63 -9.15 -3.56
C GLY A 101 4.65 -9.75 -4.56
N VAL A 102 4.02 -8.90 -5.38
CA VAL A 102 3.04 -9.32 -6.39
C VAL A 102 3.66 -10.27 -7.42
N ILE A 103 4.85 -9.95 -7.92
CA ILE A 103 5.57 -10.80 -8.88
C ILE A 103 5.90 -12.14 -8.23
N SER A 104 6.41 -12.14 -6.99
CA SER A 104 6.73 -13.36 -6.25
C SER A 104 5.50 -14.24 -6.04
N TYR A 105 4.36 -13.67 -5.64
CA TYR A 105 3.11 -14.40 -5.44
C TYR A 105 2.66 -15.13 -6.71
N VAL A 106 2.58 -14.39 -7.82
CA VAL A 106 2.16 -14.94 -9.11
C VAL A 106 3.15 -16.01 -9.59
N MET A 107 4.45 -15.78 -9.43
CA MET A 107 5.50 -16.74 -9.80
C MET A 107 5.41 -18.03 -8.99
N ILE A 108 5.25 -17.96 -7.66
CA ILE A 108 5.15 -19.15 -6.81
C ILE A 108 3.88 -19.95 -7.16
N ARG A 109 2.74 -19.27 -7.33
CA ARG A 109 1.48 -19.93 -7.70
C ARG A 109 1.56 -20.56 -9.10
N ALA A 110 2.29 -19.95 -10.03
CA ALA A 110 2.57 -20.52 -11.35
C ALA A 110 3.40 -21.81 -11.26
N VAL A 111 4.48 -21.80 -10.49
CA VAL A 111 5.35 -22.98 -10.28
C VAL A 111 4.60 -24.11 -9.60
N GLN A 112 3.67 -23.82 -8.69
CA GLN A 112 2.78 -24.81 -8.07
C GLN A 112 1.69 -25.36 -9.00
N GLY A 113 1.62 -24.91 -10.26
CA GLY A 113 0.58 -25.31 -11.23
C GLY A 113 -0.79 -24.67 -10.99
N LYS A 114 -0.89 -23.72 -10.05
CA LYS A 114 -2.14 -23.09 -9.59
C LYS A 114 -2.41 -21.77 -10.30
N PHE A 115 -2.34 -21.75 -11.63
CA PHE A 115 -2.45 -20.53 -12.45
C PHE A 115 -3.77 -19.76 -12.28
N ARG A 116 -4.84 -20.45 -11.85
CA ARG A 116 -6.19 -19.88 -11.72
C ARG A 116 -6.44 -19.19 -10.37
N GLU A 117 -5.66 -19.51 -9.34
CA GLU A 117 -5.88 -18.98 -7.98
C GLU A 117 -5.62 -17.46 -7.86
N PRO A 118 -4.54 -16.88 -8.44
CA PRO A 118 -4.32 -15.43 -8.39
C PRO A 118 -5.40 -14.61 -9.12
N GLY A 119 -6.12 -15.23 -10.05
CA GLY A 119 -7.01 -14.53 -10.98
C GLY A 119 -6.25 -13.76 -12.05
N TRP A 120 -6.93 -13.50 -13.18
CA TRP A 120 -6.33 -12.84 -14.34
C TRP A 120 -5.80 -11.43 -14.03
N LEU A 121 -6.43 -10.72 -13.08
CA LEU A 121 -6.06 -9.35 -12.73
C LEU A 121 -4.69 -9.29 -12.04
N MET A 122 -4.35 -10.27 -11.19
CA MET A 122 -3.01 -10.33 -10.59
C MET A 122 -1.93 -10.63 -11.63
N TRP A 123 -2.24 -11.44 -12.65
CA TRP A 123 -1.32 -11.68 -13.77
C TRP A 123 -1.06 -10.41 -14.59
N VAL A 124 -2.10 -9.63 -14.88
CA VAL A 124 -1.96 -8.33 -15.54
C VAL A 124 -1.13 -7.38 -14.68
N LEU A 125 -1.42 -7.30 -13.38
CA LEU A 125 -0.69 -6.43 -12.46
C LEU A 125 0.79 -6.83 -12.35
N ALA A 126 1.09 -8.13 -12.27
CA ALA A 126 2.45 -8.64 -12.28
C ALA A 126 3.18 -8.28 -13.58
N ALA A 127 2.52 -8.38 -14.73
CA ALA A 127 3.09 -7.98 -16.02
C ALA A 127 3.39 -6.47 -16.08
N VAL A 128 2.52 -5.63 -15.54
CA VAL A 128 2.74 -4.17 -15.44
C VAL A 128 3.95 -3.87 -14.55
N PHE A 129 4.07 -4.51 -13.39
CA PHE A 129 5.24 -4.33 -12.52
C PHE A 129 6.53 -4.87 -13.14
N LEU A 130 6.45 -5.95 -13.90
CA LEU A 130 7.59 -6.48 -14.64
C LEU A 130 8.05 -5.48 -15.71
N ALA A 131 7.12 -4.87 -16.44
CA ALA A 131 7.42 -3.82 -17.41
C ALA A 131 8.03 -2.58 -16.73
N TYR A 132 7.50 -2.17 -15.57
CA TYR A 132 8.04 -1.07 -14.77
C TYR A 132 9.51 -1.31 -14.38
N PHE A 133 9.85 -2.51 -13.91
CA PHE A 133 11.23 -2.87 -13.59
C PHE A 133 12.10 -3.10 -14.82
N ALA A 134 11.53 -3.49 -15.95
CA ALA A 134 12.26 -3.66 -17.20
C ALA A 134 12.60 -2.33 -17.88
N LEU A 135 11.80 -1.28 -17.68
CA LEU A 135 12.04 0.05 -18.26
C LEU A 135 13.41 0.63 -17.86
N GLY A 136 13.79 0.55 -16.59
CA GLY A 136 15.10 1.03 -16.13
C GLY A 136 16.31 0.40 -16.83
N PRO A 137 16.45 -0.95 -16.88
CA PRO A 137 17.50 -1.58 -17.65
C PRO A 137 17.33 -1.30 -19.16
N ILE A 138 16.12 -1.25 -19.70
CA ILE A 138 15.92 -0.94 -21.13
C ILE A 138 16.44 0.46 -21.48
N GLU A 139 16.19 1.49 -20.66
CA GLU A 139 16.72 2.85 -20.84
C GLU A 139 18.25 2.89 -20.75
N HIS A 140 18.84 2.15 -19.79
CA HIS A 140 20.28 2.01 -19.66
C HIS A 140 20.92 1.31 -20.88
N TRP A 141 20.27 0.30 -21.44
CA TRP A 141 20.70 -0.40 -22.66
C TRP A 141 20.50 0.44 -23.93
N LEU A 142 19.52 1.35 -23.95
CA LEU A 142 19.25 2.28 -25.06
C LEU A 142 20.06 3.58 -24.99
N GLY A 143 20.79 3.83 -23.89
CA GLY A 143 21.67 4.99 -23.73
C GLY A 143 20.91 6.33 -23.68
N VAL A 144 19.66 6.30 -23.23
CA VAL A 144 18.81 7.49 -23.07
C VAL A 144 18.77 7.83 -21.57
N GLU A 145 19.87 8.35 -21.05
CA GLU A 145 19.93 8.98 -19.72
C GLU A 145 19.96 10.50 -19.85
#